data_AF-A0A948ZPY1-F1
#
_entry.id   AF-A0A948ZPY1-F1
#
_cell.length_a   1.000
_cell.length_b   1.000
_cell.length_c   1.000
_cell.angle_alpha   90.00
_cell.angle_beta   90.00
_cell.angle_gamma   90.00
#
_symmetry.space_group_name_H-M   'P 1'
#
loop_
_entity.id
_entity.type
_entity.pdbx_description
1 polymer ?
#
loop_
_entity_poly.entity_id
_entity_poly.type
_entity_poly.pdbx_seq_one_letter_code
_entity_poly.pdbx_strand_id
1 'polypeptide(L)'
;MSRYKLINELFDEAKQKNILEYIFTLVRAGPIDIYDKDELLLLQENSKLSGFKKENILSSQAFWQVLGNLLLVNTGQSYKPYLLFGSSGFIKTILPLTSGELKEFLDKEFVQGDGKSNEWLAFTRALLDKYFFELSSFKHAPNFYKLPRFEVLETLVDDIVGLYGFKMYFSNGSNAEFTRDEKSTSAINLMLDDSGVGFQVGFIDKLIDEWKVGDKRLYELGLKGKYNKTGEWKPILYPGDFGKLEQEAMFLSKDERVQGILFYVFCTGYRVIEFVAKMSINLPDKHTVLAGDVHLENLTHTDTELEFTNEHMYDGWLELANGSIETIKEGVGTIQRAMQGLAFSLDNEVRWNLKYTIASHKPGAGAPKRKDVKFLNQIIEETQKVRDPIIDTAVSWYQLGILTQNPLNAFLCYHIAIEGLAMKLANGELEVSKIYGFKPEDKDLKNKRLSKCFKEYYDKYYSTDLEKMVKEIYFEGVVSLKFHLKKALEGVFGDQHPFIKEYFQGKESIWSLRGELAHGEYSNWHDDKYMMVWKKLATMQDISKSFLTRVILKVDSGKNPPGWTREHTFSIGMDDPRSTLAVSSLDVLPRQDWSIRPEWID
;
A
#
# COMPACT_ATOMS: atom_id res chain seq x y z
N MET A 1 6.32 43.19 2.08
CA MET A 1 6.72 41.82 1.71
C MET A 1 7.98 41.87 0.82
N SER A 2 8.88 40.88 0.82
CA SER A 2 10.02 40.86 -0.13
C SER A 2 9.51 40.58 -1.55
N ARG A 3 10.04 41.26 -2.58
CA ARG A 3 9.68 41.02 -4.01
C ARG A 3 9.87 39.57 -4.45
N TYR A 4 10.90 38.92 -3.89
CA TYR A 4 11.12 37.49 -4.08
C TYR A 4 9.98 36.64 -3.55
N LYS A 5 9.31 37.08 -2.47
CA LYS A 5 8.16 36.37 -1.92
C LYS A 5 6.97 36.39 -2.88
N LEU A 6 6.62 37.56 -3.43
CA LEU A 6 5.53 37.67 -4.40
C LEU A 6 5.77 36.86 -5.67
N ILE A 7 7.01 36.86 -6.17
CA ILE A 7 7.38 36.08 -7.36
C ILE A 7 7.35 34.59 -7.04
N ASN A 8 7.89 34.16 -5.90
CA ASN A 8 7.83 32.76 -5.51
C ASN A 8 6.38 32.28 -5.34
N GLU A 9 5.54 33.05 -4.66
CA GLU A 9 4.11 32.77 -4.51
C GLU A 9 3.42 32.65 -5.88
N LEU A 10 3.71 33.55 -6.84
CA LEU A 10 3.16 33.48 -8.19
C LEU A 10 3.46 32.14 -8.89
N PHE A 11 4.73 31.71 -8.89
CA PHE A 11 5.12 30.44 -9.52
C PHE A 11 4.59 29.21 -8.75
N ASP A 12 4.65 29.25 -7.42
CA ASP A 12 4.19 28.14 -6.57
C ASP A 12 2.67 27.94 -6.70
N GLU A 13 1.89 29.02 -6.71
CA GLU A 13 0.44 28.99 -6.93
C GLU A 13 0.11 28.47 -8.34
N ALA A 14 0.81 28.92 -9.38
CA ALA A 14 0.57 28.48 -10.77
C ALA A 14 0.76 26.96 -10.89
N LYS A 15 1.90 26.49 -10.36
CA LYS A 15 2.29 25.08 -10.33
C LYS A 15 1.28 24.22 -9.57
N GLN A 16 0.78 24.71 -8.43
CA GLN A 16 -0.24 24.02 -7.63
C GLN A 16 -1.61 24.00 -8.30
N LYS A 17 -1.96 25.07 -9.05
CA LYS A 17 -3.27 25.20 -9.68
C LYS A 17 -3.45 24.23 -10.84
N ASN A 18 -2.48 24.19 -11.76
CA ASN A 18 -2.51 23.28 -12.90
C ASN A 18 -1.09 23.07 -13.45
N ILE A 19 -0.49 21.91 -13.13
CA ILE A 19 0.87 21.58 -13.54
C ILE A 19 1.05 21.54 -15.07
N LEU A 20 0.02 21.14 -15.82
CA LEU A 20 0.08 21.06 -17.27
C LEU A 20 0.19 22.47 -17.88
N GLU A 21 -0.71 23.35 -17.49
CA GLU A 21 -0.74 24.75 -17.95
C GLU A 21 0.50 25.53 -17.48
N TYR A 22 1.01 25.20 -16.28
CA TYR A 22 2.28 25.72 -15.78
C TYR A 22 3.47 25.29 -16.65
N ILE A 23 3.54 24.01 -17.03
CA ILE A 23 4.57 23.51 -17.95
C ILE A 23 4.47 24.21 -19.31
N PHE A 24 3.26 24.36 -19.88
CA PHE A 24 3.05 25.13 -21.11
C PHE A 24 3.54 26.58 -21.00
N THR A 25 3.32 27.19 -19.83
CA THR A 25 3.79 28.54 -19.51
C THR A 25 5.31 28.61 -19.50
N LEU A 26 5.97 27.66 -18.84
CA LEU A 26 7.42 27.60 -18.73
C LEU A 26 8.10 27.35 -20.07
N VAL A 27 7.62 26.40 -20.87
CA VAL A 27 8.21 26.13 -22.20
C VAL A 27 7.75 27.12 -23.27
N ARG A 28 6.80 28.01 -22.94
CA ARG A 28 6.12 28.92 -23.87
C ARG A 28 5.59 28.17 -25.10
N ALA A 29 4.70 27.21 -24.86
CA ALA A 29 4.09 26.36 -25.89
C ALA A 29 3.42 27.21 -26.99
N GLY A 30 4.06 27.35 -28.14
CA GLY A 30 3.72 28.32 -29.17
C GLY A 30 3.94 27.81 -30.58
N PRO A 31 3.71 28.65 -31.60
CA PRO A 31 3.90 28.26 -33.00
C PRO A 31 5.34 27.83 -33.30
N ILE A 32 5.52 27.16 -34.44
CA ILE A 32 6.83 26.79 -34.97
C ILE A 32 7.52 28.05 -35.47
N ASP A 33 8.64 28.38 -34.83
CA ASP A 33 9.43 29.58 -35.05
C ASP A 33 10.92 29.21 -35.14
N ILE A 34 11.67 29.99 -35.91
CA ILE A 34 13.13 29.93 -35.98
C ILE A 34 13.67 31.32 -35.63
N TYR A 35 14.66 31.39 -34.76
CA TYR A 35 15.24 32.64 -34.27
C TYR A 35 16.75 32.49 -34.01
N ASP A 36 17.48 33.60 -33.98
CA ASP A 36 18.94 33.58 -33.75
C ASP A 36 19.30 33.20 -32.32
N LYS A 37 18.50 33.67 -31.36
CA LYS A 37 18.63 33.36 -29.93
C LYS A 37 17.30 33.58 -29.21
N ASP A 38 17.03 32.75 -28.20
CA ASP A 38 15.80 32.86 -27.41
C ASP A 38 15.65 34.24 -26.75
N GLU A 39 14.45 34.84 -26.90
CA GLU A 39 14.17 36.21 -26.48
C GLU A 39 14.36 36.42 -24.97
N LEU A 40 13.97 35.46 -24.11
CA LEU A 40 14.11 35.61 -22.65
C LEU A 40 15.56 35.45 -22.21
N LEU A 41 16.33 34.61 -22.89
CA LEU A 41 17.77 34.47 -22.63
C LEU A 41 18.50 35.76 -22.99
N LEU A 42 18.22 36.32 -24.17
CA LEU A 42 18.71 37.65 -24.57
C LEU A 42 18.31 38.73 -23.56
N LEU A 43 17.05 38.69 -23.08
CA LEU A 43 16.54 39.65 -22.11
C LEU A 43 17.26 39.55 -20.77
N GLN A 44 17.51 38.33 -20.28
CA GLN A 44 18.22 38.11 -19.02
C GLN A 44 19.68 38.61 -19.11
N GLU A 45 20.38 38.30 -20.19
CA GLU A 45 21.75 38.78 -20.44
C GLU A 45 21.80 40.31 -20.51
N ASN A 46 20.91 40.91 -21.32
CA ASN A 46 20.85 42.36 -21.50
C ASN A 46 20.44 43.09 -20.22
N SER A 47 19.58 42.48 -19.39
CA SER A 47 19.13 43.07 -18.13
C SER A 47 20.28 43.33 -17.15
N LYS A 48 21.44 42.68 -17.33
CA LYS A 48 22.64 42.86 -16.50
C LYS A 48 23.53 44.01 -16.96
N LEU A 49 23.29 44.57 -18.14
CA LEU A 49 24.07 45.67 -18.71
C LEU A 49 23.61 47.03 -18.17
N SER A 50 24.53 47.98 -18.06
CA SER A 50 24.28 49.34 -17.54
C SER A 50 23.38 50.22 -18.43
N GLY A 51 23.07 49.78 -19.65
CA GLY A 51 22.24 50.49 -20.63
C GLY A 51 20.83 49.91 -20.82
N PHE A 52 20.42 48.95 -19.99
CA PHE A 52 19.10 48.31 -20.11
C PHE A 52 17.98 49.28 -19.71
N LYS A 53 17.02 49.51 -20.61
CA LYS A 53 15.95 50.49 -20.41
C LYS A 53 14.60 49.81 -20.22
N LYS A 54 13.66 50.53 -19.62
CA LYS A 54 12.29 50.04 -19.37
C LYS A 54 11.59 49.67 -20.68
N GLU A 55 11.87 50.39 -21.77
CA GLU A 55 11.31 50.13 -23.10
C GLU A 55 11.67 48.74 -23.62
N ASN A 56 12.84 48.20 -23.28
CA ASN A 56 13.25 46.85 -23.68
C ASN A 56 12.29 45.78 -23.11
N ILE A 57 11.77 45.99 -21.90
CA ILE A 57 10.77 45.12 -21.28
C ILE A 57 9.38 45.37 -21.84
N LEU A 58 8.99 46.63 -22.00
CA LEU A 58 7.67 46.98 -22.53
C LEU A 58 7.43 46.44 -23.94
N SER A 59 8.51 46.27 -24.73
CA SER A 59 8.48 45.66 -26.06
C SER A 59 8.70 44.14 -26.08
N SER A 60 9.12 43.51 -24.97
CA SER A 60 9.41 42.08 -24.96
C SER A 60 8.11 41.27 -24.88
N GLN A 61 7.73 40.64 -25.99
CA GLN A 61 6.53 39.82 -26.05
C GLN A 61 6.69 38.56 -25.17
N ALA A 62 7.86 37.91 -25.18
CA ALA A 62 8.09 36.72 -24.38
C ALA A 62 7.99 37.00 -22.87
N PHE A 63 8.47 38.15 -22.38
CA PHE A 63 8.35 38.53 -20.98
C PHE A 63 6.88 38.63 -20.54
N TRP A 64 6.08 39.38 -21.31
CA TRP A 64 4.66 39.57 -21.00
C TRP A 64 3.84 38.28 -21.20
N GLN A 65 4.26 37.40 -22.12
CA GLN A 65 3.62 36.10 -22.32
C GLN A 65 3.84 35.19 -21.09
N VAL A 66 5.05 35.13 -20.52
CA VAL A 66 5.30 34.34 -19.30
C VAL A 66 4.54 34.91 -18.12
N LEU A 67 4.70 36.21 -17.83
CA LEU A 67 4.01 36.84 -16.70
C LEU A 67 2.49 36.75 -16.85
N GLY A 68 1.97 36.98 -18.05
CA GLY A 68 0.54 36.91 -18.33
C GLY A 68 -0.04 35.52 -18.15
N ASN A 69 0.64 34.49 -18.65
CA ASN A 69 0.19 33.12 -18.46
C ASN A 69 0.31 32.64 -17.01
N LEU A 70 1.36 33.01 -16.28
CA LEU A 70 1.44 32.70 -14.84
C LEU A 70 0.22 33.26 -14.09
N LEU A 71 -0.18 34.49 -14.39
CA LEU A 71 -1.36 35.11 -13.79
C LEU A 71 -2.67 34.41 -14.22
N LEU A 72 -2.81 34.04 -15.50
CA LEU A 72 -3.97 33.27 -15.96
C LEU A 72 -4.08 31.93 -15.22
N VAL A 73 -2.97 31.19 -15.15
CA VAL A 73 -2.92 29.89 -14.48
C VAL A 73 -3.23 30.05 -13.00
N ASN A 74 -2.73 31.06 -12.29
CA ASN A 74 -3.11 31.30 -10.88
C ASN A 74 -4.63 31.49 -10.70
N THR A 75 -5.29 32.16 -11.65
CA THR A 75 -6.75 32.33 -11.63
C THR A 75 -7.53 31.08 -12.06
N GLY A 76 -6.84 29.98 -12.43
CA GLY A 76 -7.45 28.75 -12.91
C GLY A 76 -7.87 28.80 -14.39
N GLN A 77 -7.40 29.78 -15.15
CA GLN A 77 -7.61 29.85 -16.59
C GLN A 77 -6.52 29.06 -17.33
N SER A 78 -6.86 28.55 -18.50
CA SER A 78 -5.89 27.85 -19.38
C SER A 78 -4.82 28.79 -19.92
N TYR A 79 -3.64 28.21 -20.17
CA TYR A 79 -2.56 28.86 -20.89
C TYR A 79 -3.03 29.33 -22.27
N LYS A 80 -2.52 30.47 -22.72
CA LYS A 80 -2.82 31.04 -24.04
C LYS A 80 -1.54 31.12 -24.89
N PRO A 81 -1.43 30.31 -25.96
CA PRO A 81 -0.32 30.39 -26.92
C PRO A 81 -0.19 31.79 -27.53
N TYR A 82 -1.32 32.41 -27.88
CA TYR A 82 -1.37 33.73 -28.52
C TYR A 82 -1.87 34.82 -27.57
N LEU A 83 -1.13 35.08 -26.49
CA LEU A 83 -1.29 36.31 -25.71
C LEU A 83 -0.81 37.50 -26.54
N LEU A 84 -1.71 37.99 -27.38
CA LEU A 84 -1.38 38.75 -28.57
C LEU A 84 -1.04 40.22 -28.32
N PHE A 85 -0.37 40.62 -27.23
CA PHE A 85 -0.09 42.04 -27.02
C PHE A 85 1.15 42.26 -26.14
N GLY A 86 2.04 43.18 -26.53
CA GLY A 86 3.03 43.76 -25.63
C GLY A 86 2.37 44.43 -24.41
N SER A 87 3.13 45.22 -23.65
CA SER A 87 2.65 45.81 -22.38
C SER A 87 1.22 46.40 -22.43
N SER A 88 0.82 47.04 -23.53
CA SER A 88 -0.50 47.66 -23.69
C SER A 88 -1.70 46.70 -23.63
N GLY A 89 -1.60 45.47 -24.12
CA GLY A 89 -2.70 44.50 -24.01
C GLY A 89 -2.60 43.61 -22.77
N PHE A 90 -1.40 43.38 -22.23
CA PHE A 90 -1.26 42.85 -20.88
C PHE A 90 -2.03 43.72 -19.87
N ILE A 91 -1.84 45.04 -19.94
CA ILE A 91 -2.49 46.01 -19.06
C ILE A 91 -4.02 46.01 -19.22
N LYS A 92 -4.53 45.86 -20.44
CA LYS A 92 -5.98 45.88 -20.69
C LYS A 92 -6.68 44.57 -20.33
N THR A 93 -5.99 43.43 -20.48
CA THR A 93 -6.65 42.12 -20.47
C THR A 93 -6.24 41.26 -19.28
N ILE A 94 -4.98 41.31 -18.84
CA ILE A 94 -4.46 40.40 -17.80
C ILE A 94 -4.30 41.09 -16.45
N LEU A 95 -3.82 42.33 -16.43
CA LEU A 95 -3.67 43.09 -15.18
C LEU A 95 -4.98 43.24 -14.37
N PRO A 96 -6.18 43.38 -14.99
CA PRO A 96 -7.44 43.40 -14.26
C PRO A 96 -7.75 42.09 -13.52
N LEU A 97 -7.21 40.96 -14.00
CA LEU A 97 -7.36 39.63 -13.41
C LEU A 97 -6.42 39.41 -12.20
N THR A 98 -5.44 40.29 -12.02
CA THR A 98 -4.52 40.26 -10.87
C THR A 98 -5.13 41.04 -9.70
N SER A 99 -4.82 40.62 -8.47
CA SER A 99 -5.27 41.28 -7.23
C SER A 99 -4.13 41.44 -6.22
N GLY A 100 -4.36 42.24 -5.19
CA GLY A 100 -3.44 42.40 -4.06
C GLY A 100 -2.14 43.14 -4.40
N GLU A 101 -1.11 42.89 -3.59
CA GLU A 101 0.19 43.60 -3.66
C GLU A 101 0.86 43.51 -5.04
N LEU A 102 0.73 42.36 -5.72
CA LEU A 102 1.31 42.18 -7.05
C LEU A 102 0.65 43.10 -8.09
N LYS A 103 -0.67 43.27 -8.05
CA LYS A 103 -1.38 44.18 -8.96
C LYS A 103 -0.93 45.62 -8.73
N GLU A 104 -0.94 46.07 -7.47
CA GLU A 104 -0.53 47.43 -7.11
C GLU A 104 0.89 47.73 -7.56
N PHE A 105 1.80 46.75 -7.41
CA PHE A 105 3.17 46.87 -7.89
C PHE A 105 3.23 46.99 -9.42
N LEU A 106 2.54 46.12 -10.15
CA LEU A 106 2.55 46.13 -11.62
C LEU A 106 1.94 47.41 -12.18
N ASP A 107 0.82 47.88 -11.62
CA ASP A 107 0.20 49.17 -11.97
C ASP A 107 1.17 50.33 -11.73
N LYS A 108 1.78 50.40 -10.55
CA LYS A 108 2.70 51.48 -10.19
C LYS A 108 3.94 51.49 -11.09
N GLU A 109 4.63 50.36 -11.24
CA GLU A 109 5.96 50.34 -11.84
C GLU A 109 5.92 50.22 -13.37
N PHE A 110 4.94 49.52 -13.95
CA PHE A 110 4.87 49.30 -15.40
C PHE A 110 3.84 50.19 -16.10
N VAL A 111 2.72 50.55 -15.46
CA VAL A 111 1.66 51.37 -16.07
C VAL A 111 1.86 52.87 -15.81
N GLN A 112 2.00 53.25 -14.54
CA GLN A 112 2.04 54.65 -14.11
C GLN A 112 3.46 55.21 -13.99
N GLY A 113 4.45 54.34 -13.82
CA GLY A 113 5.82 54.72 -13.50
C GLY A 113 6.54 55.43 -14.64
N ASP A 114 7.17 56.57 -14.33
CA ASP A 114 7.97 57.40 -15.25
C ASP A 114 9.36 56.80 -15.59
N GLY A 115 9.63 55.57 -15.14
CA GLY A 115 10.88 54.85 -15.41
C GLY A 115 12.08 55.28 -14.54
N LYS A 116 11.91 56.24 -13.62
CA LYS A 116 13.01 56.68 -12.73
C LYS A 116 13.29 55.73 -11.56
N SER A 117 12.30 54.92 -11.20
CA SER A 117 12.44 53.85 -10.22
C SER A 117 13.26 52.69 -10.80
N ASN A 118 14.18 52.11 -10.02
CA ASN A 118 14.88 50.86 -10.40
C ASN A 118 14.10 49.60 -10.01
N GLU A 119 12.89 49.76 -9.44
CA GLU A 119 12.10 48.66 -8.91
C GLU A 119 11.59 47.73 -10.01
N TRP A 120 11.19 48.27 -11.18
CA TRP A 120 10.80 47.47 -12.35
C TRP A 120 11.96 46.56 -12.82
N LEU A 121 13.20 47.06 -12.80
CA LEU A 121 14.37 46.30 -13.22
C LEU A 121 14.70 45.17 -12.24
N ALA A 122 14.62 45.47 -10.94
CA ALA A 122 14.82 44.47 -9.89
C ALA A 122 13.74 43.37 -9.94
N PHE A 123 12.47 43.74 -10.16
CA PHE A 123 11.38 42.77 -10.36
C PHE A 123 11.62 41.91 -11.60
N THR A 124 11.97 42.54 -12.73
CA THR A 124 12.28 41.85 -13.98
C THR A 124 13.37 40.81 -13.79
N ARG A 125 14.50 41.20 -13.17
CA ARG A 125 15.62 40.28 -12.90
C ARG A 125 15.18 39.13 -12.01
N ALA A 126 14.48 39.42 -10.91
CA ALA A 126 14.00 38.39 -10.00
C ALA A 126 13.01 37.42 -10.68
N LEU A 127 12.15 37.91 -11.57
CA LEU A 127 11.21 37.08 -12.33
C LEU A 127 11.94 36.18 -13.33
N LEU A 128 12.90 36.73 -14.09
CA LEU A 128 13.71 35.96 -15.03
C LEU A 128 14.57 34.92 -14.30
N ASP A 129 15.23 35.30 -13.21
CA ASP A 129 16.05 34.39 -12.43
C ASP A 129 15.20 33.26 -11.83
N LYS A 130 13.99 33.56 -11.33
CA LYS A 130 13.04 32.52 -10.89
C LYS A 130 12.56 31.65 -12.05
N TYR A 131 12.24 32.22 -13.22
CA TYR A 131 11.82 31.46 -14.39
C TYR A 131 12.89 30.44 -14.82
N PHE A 132 14.15 30.86 -14.97
CA PHE A 132 15.24 29.95 -15.34
C PHE A 132 15.59 28.96 -14.23
N PHE A 133 15.44 29.36 -12.96
CA PHE A 133 15.53 28.44 -11.84
C PHE A 133 14.46 27.35 -11.91
N GLU A 134 13.20 27.72 -12.22
CA GLU A 134 12.10 26.77 -12.37
C GLU A 134 12.34 25.80 -13.52
N LEU A 135 12.81 26.26 -14.69
CA LEU A 135 13.23 25.37 -15.78
C LEU A 135 14.29 24.37 -15.32
N SER A 136 15.33 24.84 -14.65
CA SER A 136 16.40 23.97 -14.15
C SER A 136 15.93 23.02 -13.04
N SER A 137 14.88 23.36 -12.28
CA SER A 137 14.37 22.53 -11.19
C SER A 137 13.81 21.18 -11.68
N PHE A 138 13.37 21.11 -12.95
CA PHE A 138 12.86 19.88 -13.55
C PHE A 138 13.93 18.80 -13.75
N LYS A 139 15.24 19.14 -13.69
CA LYS A 139 16.34 18.15 -13.68
C LYS A 139 16.26 17.14 -12.53
N HIS A 140 15.52 17.49 -11.47
CA HIS A 140 15.34 16.65 -10.29
C HIS A 140 13.87 16.29 -10.04
N ALA A 141 12.96 16.66 -10.95
CA ALA A 141 11.53 16.37 -10.83
C ALA A 141 11.18 15.02 -11.48
N PRO A 142 10.00 14.44 -11.17
CA PRO A 142 9.48 13.31 -11.91
C PRO A 142 9.28 13.65 -13.39
N ASN A 143 9.72 12.77 -14.29
CA ASN A 143 9.60 13.01 -15.72
C ASN A 143 8.18 12.77 -16.24
N PHE A 144 7.35 12.00 -15.54
CA PHE A 144 6.02 11.61 -16.00
C PHE A 144 4.92 12.08 -15.04
N TYR A 145 3.86 12.66 -15.59
CA TYR A 145 2.69 13.12 -14.86
C TYR A 145 1.42 12.47 -15.43
N LYS A 146 0.59 11.92 -14.55
CA LYS A 146 -0.72 11.34 -14.89
C LYS A 146 -1.76 12.44 -15.04
N LEU A 147 -2.53 12.39 -16.13
CA LEU A 147 -3.67 13.29 -16.34
C LEU A 147 -5.01 12.55 -16.20
N PRO A 148 -6.12 13.27 -15.95
CA PRO A 148 -7.40 12.67 -15.57
C PRO A 148 -8.05 11.77 -16.62
N ARG A 149 -7.73 11.90 -17.92
CA ARG A 149 -8.32 11.08 -18.98
C ARG A 149 -7.32 10.07 -19.55
N PHE A 150 -6.43 9.60 -18.67
CA PHE A 150 -5.40 8.60 -18.97
C PHE A 150 -4.30 9.06 -19.92
N GLU A 151 -4.14 10.35 -20.14
CA GLU A 151 -2.96 10.90 -20.80
C GLU A 151 -1.76 10.90 -19.84
N VAL A 152 -0.57 10.77 -20.41
CA VAL A 152 0.70 10.88 -19.67
C VAL A 152 1.51 12.02 -20.25
N LEU A 153 1.79 13.03 -19.43
CA LEU A 153 2.72 14.10 -19.77
C LEU A 153 4.13 13.69 -19.38
N GLU A 154 5.04 13.58 -20.36
CA GLU A 154 6.47 13.48 -20.14
C GLU A 154 7.13 14.86 -20.28
N THR A 155 7.91 15.28 -19.30
CA THR A 155 8.75 16.48 -19.40
C THR A 155 10.06 16.15 -20.09
N LEU A 156 10.45 16.95 -21.07
CA LEU A 156 11.71 16.82 -21.78
C LEU A 156 12.73 17.77 -21.13
N VAL A 157 13.79 17.20 -20.57
CA VAL A 157 14.76 17.91 -19.74
C VAL A 157 16.18 17.65 -20.27
N ASP A 158 17.00 18.68 -20.31
CA ASP A 158 18.42 18.60 -20.63
C ASP A 158 19.30 19.14 -19.48
N ASP A 159 20.62 18.91 -19.58
CA ASP A 159 21.58 19.35 -18.56
C ASP A 159 21.89 20.85 -18.61
N ILE A 160 21.55 21.55 -19.69
CA ILE A 160 21.91 22.95 -19.93
C ILE A 160 20.83 23.86 -19.33
N VAL A 161 19.65 23.85 -19.92
CA VAL A 161 18.53 24.74 -19.59
C VAL A 161 17.59 24.09 -18.56
N GLY A 162 17.53 22.76 -18.52
CA GLY A 162 16.53 22.03 -17.76
C GLY A 162 15.34 21.71 -18.65
N LEU A 163 14.12 22.06 -18.22
CA LEU A 163 12.90 21.83 -19.00
C LEU A 163 12.97 22.60 -20.33
N TYR A 164 12.96 21.88 -21.45
CA TYR A 164 12.96 22.47 -22.80
C TYR A 164 11.73 22.06 -23.62
N GLY A 165 10.93 21.12 -23.14
CA GLY A 165 9.78 20.64 -23.88
C GLY A 165 8.92 19.67 -23.09
N PHE A 166 7.92 19.12 -23.78
CA PHE A 166 7.08 18.06 -23.25
C PHE A 166 6.60 17.13 -24.36
N LYS A 167 6.16 15.94 -23.94
CA LYS A 167 5.47 14.98 -24.78
C LYS A 167 4.22 14.48 -24.09
N MET A 168 3.10 14.52 -24.80
CA MET A 168 1.82 13.99 -24.32
C MET A 168 1.58 12.62 -24.96
N TYR A 169 1.46 11.59 -24.16
CA TYR A 169 1.11 10.24 -24.61
C TYR A 169 -0.37 9.95 -24.38
N PHE A 170 -0.97 9.28 -25.35
CA PHE A 170 -2.35 8.84 -25.30
C PHE A 170 -2.41 7.31 -25.25
N SER A 171 -3.43 6.77 -24.59
CA SER A 171 -3.54 5.32 -24.32
C SER A 171 -3.77 4.46 -25.58
N ASN A 172 -4.11 5.10 -26.71
CA ASN A 172 -4.19 4.47 -28.03
C ASN A 172 -2.83 4.33 -28.74
N GLY A 173 -1.73 4.75 -28.09
CA GLY A 173 -0.36 4.68 -28.60
C GLY A 173 0.12 5.91 -29.38
N SER A 174 -0.76 6.88 -29.64
CA SER A 174 -0.35 8.15 -30.27
C SER A 174 0.32 9.09 -29.25
N ASN A 175 0.97 10.14 -29.76
CA ASN A 175 1.57 11.18 -28.93
C ASN A 175 1.59 12.54 -29.64
N ALA A 176 1.73 13.60 -28.84
CA ALA A 176 2.00 14.96 -29.29
C ALA A 176 3.25 15.49 -28.58
N GLU A 177 4.01 16.36 -29.24
CA GLU A 177 5.33 16.78 -28.75
C GLU A 177 5.54 18.28 -28.98
N PHE A 178 6.13 18.95 -28.00
CA PHE A 178 6.59 20.32 -28.10
C PHE A 178 8.03 20.42 -27.59
N THR A 179 8.89 21.08 -28.34
CA THR A 179 10.25 21.42 -27.89
C THR A 179 10.56 22.88 -28.21
N ARG A 180 11.31 23.52 -27.32
CA ARG A 180 11.84 24.86 -27.49
C ARG A 180 13.30 24.87 -27.07
N ASP A 181 14.18 25.19 -28.01
CA ASP A 181 15.60 25.37 -27.74
C ASP A 181 16.03 26.84 -27.93
N GLU A 182 17.33 27.08 -27.89
CA GLU A 182 17.90 28.42 -28.04
C GLU A 182 17.68 29.05 -29.43
N LYS A 183 17.27 28.30 -30.45
CA LYS A 183 17.19 28.74 -31.86
C LYS A 183 15.87 28.39 -32.55
N SER A 184 15.04 27.53 -31.99
CA SER A 184 13.82 27.07 -32.64
C SER A 184 12.76 26.53 -31.68
N THR A 185 11.53 26.49 -32.18
CA THR A 185 10.43 25.72 -31.61
C THR A 185 9.95 24.65 -32.58
N SER A 186 9.57 23.50 -32.05
CA SER A 186 8.91 22.40 -32.79
C SER A 186 7.62 22.03 -32.10
N ALA A 187 6.58 21.74 -32.88
CA ALA A 187 5.26 21.35 -32.41
C ALA A 187 4.70 20.25 -33.32
N ILE A 188 4.39 19.08 -32.75
CA ILE A 188 3.88 17.90 -33.47
C ILE A 188 2.56 17.48 -32.82
N ASN A 189 1.51 17.33 -33.63
CA ASN A 189 0.15 16.94 -33.20
C ASN A 189 -0.46 17.88 -32.14
N LEU A 190 -0.11 19.16 -32.18
CA LEU A 190 -0.66 20.21 -31.31
C LEU A 190 -1.60 21.11 -32.11
N MET A 191 -2.66 21.54 -31.46
CA MET A 191 -3.56 22.60 -31.94
C MET A 191 -3.39 23.78 -31.00
N LEU A 192 -2.81 24.86 -31.51
CA LEU A 192 -2.61 26.08 -30.73
C LEU A 192 -3.67 27.06 -31.16
N ASP A 193 -4.50 27.51 -30.23
CA ASP A 193 -5.54 28.51 -30.46
C ASP A 193 -5.72 29.45 -29.27
N ASP A 194 -6.64 30.41 -29.38
CA ASP A 194 -6.90 31.41 -28.33
C ASP A 194 -7.50 30.80 -27.04
N SER A 195 -7.98 29.56 -27.10
CA SER A 195 -8.54 28.80 -25.98
C SER A 195 -7.51 27.93 -25.27
N GLY A 196 -6.38 27.62 -25.92
CA GLY A 196 -5.21 27.03 -25.28
C GLY A 196 -4.42 26.07 -26.16
N VAL A 197 -3.85 25.05 -25.53
CA VAL A 197 -3.12 23.97 -26.21
C VAL A 197 -4.02 22.73 -26.32
N GLY A 198 -4.53 22.48 -27.52
CA GLY A 198 -5.23 21.26 -27.90
C GLY A 198 -4.30 20.19 -28.47
N PHE A 199 -4.81 18.95 -28.57
CA PHE A 199 -4.06 17.79 -29.03
C PHE A 199 -4.76 17.03 -30.15
N GLN A 200 -4.01 16.62 -31.17
CA GLN A 200 -4.49 15.71 -32.21
C GLN A 200 -4.28 14.25 -31.78
N VAL A 201 -5.27 13.68 -31.09
CA VAL A 201 -5.19 12.38 -30.40
C VAL A 201 -5.21 11.17 -31.36
N GLY A 202 -5.61 11.35 -32.62
CA GLY A 202 -5.73 10.25 -33.59
C GLY A 202 -6.99 9.40 -33.39
N PHE A 203 -6.86 8.07 -33.30
CA PHE A 203 -8.00 7.14 -33.19
C PHE A 203 -8.61 7.15 -31.78
N ILE A 204 -9.63 7.97 -31.59
CA ILE A 204 -10.30 8.20 -30.29
C ILE A 204 -10.99 6.92 -29.77
N ASP A 205 -11.51 6.08 -30.67
CA ASP A 205 -12.19 4.81 -30.36
C ASP A 205 -11.27 3.73 -29.76
N LYS A 206 -9.95 3.91 -29.88
CA LYS A 206 -8.93 3.02 -29.33
C LYS A 206 -8.37 3.48 -27.98
N LEU A 207 -8.86 4.59 -27.43
CA LEU A 207 -8.48 5.02 -26.09
C LEU A 207 -8.99 4.01 -25.06
N ILE A 208 -8.13 3.70 -24.08
CA ILE A 208 -8.42 2.83 -22.95
C ILE A 208 -8.16 3.55 -21.64
N ASP A 209 -8.80 3.06 -20.57
CA ASP A 209 -8.69 3.60 -19.22
C ASP A 209 -7.39 3.14 -18.52
N GLU A 210 -6.24 3.36 -19.16
CA GLU A 210 -4.91 3.03 -18.62
C GLU A 210 -3.86 4.07 -19.04
N TRP A 211 -3.02 4.50 -18.10
CA TRP A 211 -1.88 5.37 -18.40
C TRP A 211 -0.76 4.59 -19.09
N LYS A 212 -0.43 4.97 -20.32
CA LYS A 212 0.57 4.31 -21.16
C LYS A 212 1.52 5.29 -21.84
N VAL A 213 2.72 4.80 -22.14
CA VAL A 213 3.75 5.46 -22.94
C VAL A 213 4.15 4.50 -24.06
N GLY A 214 3.59 4.72 -25.25
CA GLY A 214 3.64 3.75 -26.33
C GLY A 214 2.93 2.45 -25.93
N ASP A 215 3.64 1.32 -26.04
CA ASP A 215 3.08 0.02 -25.67
C ASP A 215 3.19 -0.30 -24.18
N LYS A 216 4.01 0.44 -23.43
CA LYS A 216 4.29 0.21 -22.01
C LYS A 216 3.27 0.92 -21.13
N ARG A 217 2.79 0.23 -20.10
CA ARG A 217 2.02 0.83 -19.01
C ARG A 217 2.93 1.69 -18.13
N LEU A 218 2.38 2.74 -17.53
CA LEU A 218 3.18 3.71 -16.78
C LEU A 218 3.96 3.07 -15.63
N TYR A 219 3.40 2.05 -14.96
CA TYR A 219 4.10 1.33 -13.90
C TYR A 219 5.32 0.53 -14.41
N GLU A 220 5.37 0.15 -15.69
CA GLU A 220 6.52 -0.49 -16.34
C GLU A 220 7.67 0.50 -16.62
N LEU A 221 7.39 1.80 -16.55
CA LEU A 221 8.42 2.84 -16.49
C LEU A 221 8.75 3.19 -15.03
N GLY A 222 7.73 3.24 -14.19
CA GLY A 222 7.84 3.49 -12.75
C GLY A 222 7.97 4.97 -12.42
N LEU A 223 7.10 5.45 -11.54
CA LEU A 223 7.23 6.75 -10.88
C LEU A 223 8.04 6.60 -9.59
N LYS A 224 8.90 7.58 -9.32
CA LYS A 224 9.63 7.67 -8.05
C LYS A 224 8.79 8.35 -6.98
N GLY A 225 9.02 8.00 -5.71
CA GLY A 225 8.35 8.60 -4.56
C GLY A 225 7.07 7.89 -4.10
N LYS A 226 6.28 8.60 -3.28
CA LYS A 226 5.05 8.11 -2.66
C LYS A 226 3.81 8.63 -3.39
N TYR A 227 2.70 7.91 -3.25
CA TYR A 227 1.40 8.33 -3.77
C TYR A 227 0.71 9.34 -2.84
N ASN A 228 0.85 9.16 -1.52
CA ASN A 228 0.30 10.07 -0.51
C ASN A 228 1.35 11.02 0.03
N LYS A 229 0.89 12.13 0.61
CA LYS A 229 1.73 12.92 1.50
C LYS A 229 2.10 12.07 2.73
N THR A 230 3.26 12.37 3.30
CA THR A 230 3.70 11.74 4.55
C THR A 230 2.69 12.00 5.66
N GLY A 231 2.34 10.96 6.40
CA GLY A 231 1.32 11.01 7.45
C GLY A 231 -0.10 10.76 6.97
N GLU A 232 -0.32 10.62 5.66
CA GLU A 232 -1.64 10.31 5.09
C GLU A 232 -1.74 8.87 4.59
N TRP A 233 -2.93 8.31 4.72
CA TRP A 233 -3.35 7.08 4.06
C TRP A 233 -4.76 7.31 3.50
N LYS A 234 -4.82 7.61 2.20
CA LYS A 234 -6.08 7.79 1.46
C LYS A 234 -6.32 6.63 0.49
N PRO A 235 -7.57 6.43 0.05
CA PRO A 235 -7.89 5.54 -1.07
C PRO A 235 -7.07 5.88 -2.32
N ILE A 236 -6.80 4.87 -3.13
CA ILE A 236 -6.14 5.02 -4.43
C ILE A 236 -7.08 5.76 -5.38
N LEU A 237 -6.61 6.85 -5.98
CA LEU A 237 -7.36 7.61 -6.97
C LEU A 237 -7.13 7.01 -8.35
N TYR A 238 -8.18 6.40 -8.89
CA TYR A 238 -8.18 5.81 -10.22
C TYR A 238 -9.48 6.19 -10.94
N PRO A 239 -9.44 7.06 -11.98
CA PRO A 239 -10.64 7.64 -12.56
C PRO A 239 -11.46 6.67 -13.43
N GLY A 240 -10.92 5.51 -13.79
CA GLY A 240 -11.57 4.51 -14.64
C GLY A 240 -11.94 3.23 -13.90
N ASP A 241 -12.20 2.16 -14.66
CA ASP A 241 -12.52 0.84 -14.10
C ASP A 241 -11.27 0.12 -13.59
N PHE A 242 -11.02 0.19 -12.28
CA PHE A 242 -9.91 -0.50 -11.63
C PHE A 242 -10.15 -2.01 -11.40
N GLY A 243 -11.36 -2.53 -11.64
CA GLY A 243 -11.69 -3.94 -11.39
C GLY A 243 -10.86 -4.92 -12.22
N LYS A 244 -10.48 -4.51 -13.44
CA LYS A 244 -9.56 -5.29 -14.29
C LYS A 244 -8.15 -5.41 -13.68
N LEU A 245 -7.65 -4.32 -13.10
CA LEU A 245 -6.33 -4.29 -12.46
C LEU A 245 -6.31 -5.13 -11.18
N GLU A 246 -7.41 -5.11 -10.43
CA GLU A 246 -7.60 -5.96 -9.25
C GLU A 246 -7.55 -7.45 -9.62
N GLN A 247 -8.31 -7.86 -10.64
CA GLN A 247 -8.32 -9.23 -11.14
C GLN A 247 -6.94 -9.66 -11.67
N GLU A 248 -6.24 -8.76 -12.36
CA GLU A 248 -4.88 -8.99 -12.85
C GLU A 248 -3.91 -9.25 -11.69
N ALA A 249 -3.94 -8.42 -10.64
CA ALA A 249 -3.11 -8.61 -9.44
C ALA A 249 -3.40 -9.96 -8.74
N MET A 250 -4.68 -10.32 -8.60
CA MET A 250 -5.11 -11.61 -8.02
C MET A 250 -4.72 -12.82 -8.89
N PHE A 251 -4.65 -12.64 -10.20
CA PHE A 251 -4.22 -13.70 -11.12
C PHE A 251 -2.71 -13.95 -11.02
N LEU A 252 -1.92 -12.88 -10.92
CA LEU A 252 -0.46 -12.92 -10.90
C LEU A 252 0.12 -13.54 -9.62
N SER A 253 -0.55 -13.38 -8.47
CA SER A 253 -0.05 -13.91 -7.19
C SER A 253 -1.15 -14.52 -6.34
N LYS A 254 -0.80 -15.51 -5.51
CA LYS A 254 -1.65 -16.06 -4.44
C LYS A 254 -1.34 -15.47 -3.06
N ASP A 255 -0.37 -14.57 -2.97
CA ASP A 255 -0.04 -13.84 -1.76
C ASP A 255 -0.77 -12.50 -1.75
N GLU A 256 -1.67 -12.31 -0.78
CA GLU A 256 -2.52 -11.13 -0.64
C GLU A 256 -1.73 -9.83 -0.45
N ARG A 257 -0.54 -9.91 0.17
CA ARG A 257 0.35 -8.75 0.35
C ARG A 257 0.93 -8.32 -1.00
N VAL A 258 1.37 -9.29 -1.78
CA VAL A 258 1.87 -9.06 -3.15
C VAL A 258 0.75 -8.53 -4.03
N GLN A 259 -0.46 -9.09 -3.93
CA GLN A 259 -1.63 -8.62 -4.68
C GLN A 259 -1.93 -7.14 -4.39
N GLY A 260 -1.97 -6.74 -3.11
CA GLY A 260 -2.18 -5.35 -2.70
C GLY A 260 -1.13 -4.39 -3.25
N ILE A 261 0.14 -4.77 -3.19
CA ILE A 261 1.25 -3.98 -3.74
C ILE A 261 1.18 -3.90 -5.26
N LEU A 262 0.91 -5.00 -5.96
CA LEU A 262 0.74 -5.01 -7.42
C LEU A 262 -0.40 -4.08 -7.84
N PHE A 263 -1.56 -4.18 -7.18
CA PHE A 263 -2.69 -3.32 -7.46
C PHE A 263 -2.35 -1.84 -7.24
N TYR A 264 -1.68 -1.52 -6.14
CA TYR A 264 -1.16 -0.18 -5.88
C TYR A 264 -0.23 0.29 -7.01
N VAL A 265 0.73 -0.53 -7.42
CA VAL A 265 1.68 -0.21 -8.51
C VAL A 265 0.94 0.00 -9.82
N PHE A 266 -0.04 -0.84 -10.17
CA PHE A 266 -0.82 -0.74 -11.40
C PHE A 266 -1.64 0.55 -11.45
N CYS A 267 -2.34 0.88 -10.37
CA CYS A 267 -3.20 2.05 -10.30
C CYS A 267 -2.41 3.36 -10.18
N THR A 268 -1.30 3.33 -9.45
CA THR A 268 -0.60 4.57 -9.11
C THR A 268 0.59 4.86 -10.01
N GLY A 269 1.23 3.84 -10.57
CA GLY A 269 2.50 3.93 -11.29
C GLY A 269 3.74 4.02 -10.39
N TYR A 270 3.57 4.24 -9.09
CA TYR A 270 4.67 4.35 -8.14
C TYR A 270 5.21 2.97 -7.77
N ARG A 271 6.53 2.81 -7.83
CA ARG A 271 7.23 1.57 -7.48
C ARG A 271 7.67 1.62 -6.03
N VAL A 272 6.71 1.57 -5.12
CA VAL A 272 6.99 1.67 -3.69
C VAL A 272 6.04 0.77 -2.92
N ILE A 273 6.53 0.21 -1.82
CA ILE A 273 5.69 -0.43 -0.81
C ILE A 273 5.41 0.62 0.26
N GLU A 274 4.18 1.11 0.37
CA GLU A 274 3.76 1.95 1.48
C GLU A 274 3.19 1.11 2.62
N PHE A 275 3.65 1.38 3.83
CA PHE A 275 3.24 0.68 5.04
C PHE A 275 3.16 1.65 6.22
N VAL A 276 2.60 1.18 7.32
CA VAL A 276 2.55 1.92 8.57
C VAL A 276 3.06 1.03 9.69
N ALA A 277 3.76 1.61 10.66
CA ALA A 277 4.29 0.90 11.81
C ALA A 277 3.87 1.55 13.12
N LYS A 278 3.61 0.72 14.12
CA LYS A 278 3.26 1.09 15.50
C LYS A 278 4.24 0.39 16.43
N MET A 279 4.94 1.13 17.26
CA MET A 279 5.99 0.57 18.12
C MET A 279 6.18 1.38 19.41
N SER A 280 6.64 0.71 20.46
CA SER A 280 7.05 1.35 21.73
C SER A 280 8.48 1.87 21.69
N ILE A 281 8.90 2.35 20.52
CA ILE A 281 10.25 2.81 20.24
C ILE A 281 10.13 4.21 19.63
N ASN A 282 10.73 5.19 20.31
CA ASN A 282 10.88 6.53 19.75
C ASN A 282 12.24 6.62 19.06
N LEU A 283 12.23 6.66 17.73
CA LEU A 283 13.43 6.86 16.93
C LEU A 283 13.91 8.31 17.11
N PRO A 284 15.23 8.54 17.14
CA PRO A 284 15.79 9.85 17.50
C PRO A 284 15.45 10.95 16.49
N ASP A 285 15.34 10.58 15.22
CA ASP A 285 15.11 11.50 14.11
C ASP A 285 13.67 11.38 13.60
N LYS A 286 13.11 12.51 13.17
CA LYS A 286 11.77 12.56 12.55
C LYS A 286 11.70 11.63 11.33
N HIS A 287 12.76 11.61 10.53
CA HIS A 287 12.93 10.69 9.41
C HIS A 287 14.11 9.78 9.69
N THR A 288 13.87 8.47 9.69
CA THR A 288 14.90 7.45 9.89
C THR A 288 14.95 6.53 8.69
N VAL A 289 16.15 6.22 8.21
CA VAL A 289 16.38 5.22 7.16
C VAL A 289 17.07 4.01 7.79
N LEU A 290 16.38 2.88 7.80
CA LEU A 290 16.88 1.61 8.31
C LEU A 290 17.64 0.83 7.23
N ALA A 291 18.32 -0.23 7.64
CA ALA A 291 19.00 -1.14 6.72
C ALA A 291 18.05 -1.68 5.65
N GLY A 292 18.53 -1.77 4.40
CA GLY A 292 17.71 -2.16 3.26
C GLY A 292 16.86 -1.02 2.68
N ASP A 293 17.19 0.24 2.99
CA ASP A 293 16.52 1.46 2.48
C ASP A 293 15.05 1.57 2.90
N VAL A 294 14.74 1.05 4.09
CA VAL A 294 13.40 1.13 4.69
C VAL A 294 13.27 2.47 5.40
N HIS A 295 12.45 3.36 4.85
CA HIS A 295 12.22 4.67 5.41
C HIS A 295 11.07 4.64 6.42
N LEU A 296 11.23 5.37 7.52
CA LEU A 296 10.21 5.62 8.54
C LEU A 296 10.15 7.11 8.85
N GLU A 297 8.98 7.72 8.74
CA GLU A 297 8.71 9.07 9.27
C GLU A 297 7.85 8.97 10.52
N ASN A 298 8.33 9.54 11.64
CA ASN A 298 7.57 9.65 12.88
C ASN A 298 6.39 10.62 12.69
N LEU A 299 5.20 10.17 13.07
CA LEU A 299 3.96 10.91 12.90
C LEU A 299 3.59 11.81 14.07
N THR A 300 4.45 11.93 15.10
CA THR A 300 4.26 12.71 16.34
C THR A 300 3.07 13.67 16.24
N HIS A 301 1.93 13.22 16.75
CA HIS A 301 0.70 13.96 16.68
C HIS A 301 0.89 15.27 17.47
N THR A 302 0.72 16.41 16.80
CA THR A 302 0.78 17.74 17.43
C THR A 302 -0.37 18.02 18.39
N ASP A 303 -1.29 17.07 18.57
CA ASP A 303 -2.33 17.15 19.59
C ASP A 303 -1.71 16.84 20.95
N THR A 304 -1.70 17.88 21.79
CA THR A 304 -1.16 17.96 23.15
C THR A 304 -1.67 16.89 24.14
N GLU A 305 -2.53 15.96 23.73
CA GLU A 305 -3.02 14.85 24.53
C GLU A 305 -2.22 13.54 24.35
N LEU A 306 -1.34 13.44 23.33
CA LEU A 306 -0.57 12.23 23.00
C LEU A 306 0.88 12.22 23.49
N GLU A 307 1.36 13.30 24.14
CA GLU A 307 2.74 13.41 24.65
C GLU A 307 3.12 12.33 25.71
N PHE A 308 2.14 11.60 26.25
CA PHE A 308 2.35 10.57 27.28
C PHE A 308 1.99 9.15 26.83
N THR A 309 2.01 8.86 25.53
CA THR A 309 1.79 7.49 25.04
C THR A 309 3.10 6.73 24.87
N ASN A 310 3.12 5.46 25.31
CA ASN A 310 4.23 4.54 25.08
C ASN A 310 4.19 3.93 23.66
N GLU A 311 3.42 4.52 22.74
CA GLU A 311 3.21 4.02 21.39
C GLU A 311 3.49 5.15 20.40
N HIS A 312 4.39 4.87 19.46
CA HIS A 312 4.79 5.79 18.41
C HIS A 312 4.36 5.22 17.05
N MET A 313 3.84 6.11 16.22
CA MET A 313 3.31 5.80 14.89
C MET A 313 4.28 6.30 13.83
N TYR A 314 4.52 5.46 12.83
CA TYR A 314 5.43 5.77 11.73
C TYR A 314 4.75 5.50 10.38
N ASP A 315 4.89 6.44 9.46
CA ASP A 315 4.56 6.25 8.05
C ASP A 315 5.81 5.76 7.32
N GLY A 316 5.74 4.54 6.80
CA GLY A 316 6.87 3.84 6.21
C GLY A 316 6.75 3.66 4.71
N TRP A 317 7.89 3.63 4.02
CA TRP A 317 7.94 3.23 2.62
C TRP A 317 9.27 2.58 2.24
N LEU A 318 9.23 1.77 1.19
CA LEU A 318 10.40 1.15 0.56
C LEU A 318 10.29 1.25 -0.96
N GLU A 319 11.24 1.93 -1.60
CA GLU A 319 11.28 2.01 -3.06
C GLU A 319 11.67 0.65 -3.67
N LEU A 320 11.03 0.29 -4.79
CA LEU A 320 11.27 -0.95 -5.51
C LEU A 320 12.05 -0.67 -6.79
N ALA A 321 13.07 -1.49 -7.04
CA ALA A 321 13.85 -1.40 -8.27
C ALA A 321 12.99 -1.61 -9.54
N ASN A 322 11.99 -2.50 -9.45
CA ASN A 322 11.02 -2.79 -10.50
C ASN A 322 9.71 -3.33 -9.89
N GLY A 323 8.67 -3.50 -10.72
CA GLY A 323 7.36 -4.00 -10.30
C GLY A 323 7.17 -5.53 -10.39
N SER A 324 8.24 -6.33 -10.44
CA SER A 324 8.13 -7.79 -10.50
C SER A 324 7.67 -8.38 -9.17
N ILE A 325 7.06 -9.56 -9.23
CA ILE A 325 6.58 -10.30 -8.05
C ILE A 325 7.74 -10.62 -7.11
N GLU A 326 8.88 -11.02 -7.67
CA GLU A 326 10.08 -11.38 -6.92
C GLU A 326 10.62 -10.18 -6.16
N THR A 327 10.75 -9.02 -6.82
CA THR A 327 11.19 -7.78 -6.17
C THR A 327 10.20 -7.31 -5.09
N ILE A 328 8.90 -7.48 -5.30
CA ILE A 328 7.89 -7.17 -4.27
C ILE A 328 8.03 -8.09 -3.06
N LYS A 329 8.17 -9.41 -3.27
CA LYS A 329 8.39 -10.38 -2.18
C LYS A 329 9.66 -10.08 -1.38
N GLU A 330 10.75 -9.78 -2.07
CA GLU A 330 12.01 -9.37 -1.44
C GLU A 330 11.84 -8.08 -0.63
N GLY A 331 11.10 -7.10 -1.16
CA GLY A 331 10.78 -5.85 -0.47
C GLY A 331 9.98 -6.07 0.81
N VAL A 332 8.92 -6.87 0.76
CA VAL A 332 8.13 -7.26 1.95
C VAL A 332 9.01 -7.95 3.00
N GLY A 333 9.87 -8.88 2.56
CA GLY A 333 10.83 -9.55 3.45
C GLY A 333 11.86 -8.59 4.06
N THR A 334 12.28 -7.57 3.33
CA THR A 334 13.20 -6.54 3.82
C THR A 334 12.56 -5.65 4.88
N ILE A 335 11.31 -5.21 4.67
CA ILE A 335 10.55 -4.48 5.70
C ILE A 335 10.40 -5.33 6.95
N GLN A 336 9.98 -6.59 6.80
CA GLN A 336 9.82 -7.53 7.92
C GLN A 336 11.11 -7.71 8.73
N ARG A 337 12.26 -7.91 8.05
CA ARG A 337 13.57 -8.01 8.72
C ARG A 337 13.96 -6.73 9.42
N ALA A 338 13.71 -5.56 8.82
CA ALA A 338 14.00 -4.28 9.45
C ALA A 338 13.17 -4.07 10.73
N MET A 339 11.85 -4.33 10.67
CA MET A 339 10.95 -4.18 11.81
C MET A 339 11.30 -5.16 12.94
N GLN A 340 11.56 -6.44 12.61
CA GLN A 340 11.93 -7.43 13.62
C GLN A 340 13.35 -7.23 14.16
N GLY A 341 14.28 -6.77 13.34
CA GLY A 341 15.62 -6.40 13.78
C GLY A 341 15.55 -5.25 14.79
N LEU A 342 14.71 -4.24 14.53
CA LEU A 342 14.45 -3.15 15.45
C LEU A 342 13.81 -3.65 16.77
N ALA A 343 12.75 -4.45 16.67
CA ALA A 343 12.07 -5.04 17.82
C ALA A 343 13.04 -5.86 18.70
N PHE A 344 13.85 -6.70 18.07
CA PHE A 344 14.83 -7.54 18.76
C PHE A 344 15.95 -6.73 19.40
N SER A 345 16.49 -5.73 18.70
CA SER A 345 17.63 -4.94 19.19
C SER A 345 17.27 -4.10 20.41
N LEU A 346 16.00 -3.70 20.53
CA LEU A 346 15.54 -2.81 21.58
C LEU A 346 14.59 -3.49 22.58
N ASP A 347 14.39 -4.80 22.47
CA ASP A 347 13.50 -5.60 23.34
C ASP A 347 12.09 -4.99 23.48
N ASN A 348 11.55 -4.50 22.35
CA ASN A 348 10.27 -3.81 22.30
C ASN A 348 9.42 -4.31 21.13
N GLU A 349 8.09 -4.20 21.27
CA GLU A 349 7.17 -4.63 20.23
C GLU A 349 7.17 -3.65 19.04
N VAL A 350 7.22 -4.20 17.83
CA VAL A 350 7.02 -3.48 16.58
C VAL A 350 5.94 -4.20 15.78
N ARG A 351 4.85 -3.50 15.48
CA ARG A 351 3.79 -3.94 14.58
C ARG A 351 3.82 -3.11 13.32
N TRP A 352 3.51 -3.71 12.19
CA TRP A 352 3.41 -2.98 10.92
C TRP A 352 2.43 -3.66 9.99
N ASN A 353 1.78 -2.87 9.13
CA ASN A 353 0.81 -3.33 8.14
C ASN A 353 0.99 -2.55 6.82
N LEU A 354 0.70 -3.21 5.69
CA LEU A 354 0.63 -2.55 4.39
C LEU A 354 -0.53 -1.55 4.35
N LYS A 355 -0.33 -0.41 3.68
CA LYS A 355 -1.42 0.54 3.44
C LYS A 355 -2.43 0.04 2.41
N TYR A 356 -2.01 -0.82 1.48
CA TYR A 356 -2.86 -1.20 0.36
C TYR A 356 -2.96 -2.71 0.27
N THR A 357 -4.11 -3.23 0.66
CA THR A 357 -4.45 -4.65 0.65
C THR A 357 -5.79 -4.86 -0.04
N ILE A 358 -5.85 -5.79 -0.99
CA ILE A 358 -7.11 -6.12 -1.68
C ILE A 358 -8.03 -6.92 -0.76
N ALA A 359 -7.45 -7.87 0.00
CA ALA A 359 -8.18 -8.65 0.97
C ALA A 359 -8.38 -7.86 2.27
N SER A 360 -9.62 -7.85 2.79
CA SER A 360 -9.93 -7.37 4.14
C SER A 360 -10.33 -8.56 5.00
N HIS A 361 -9.58 -8.77 6.09
CA HIS A 361 -9.80 -9.88 7.03
C HIS A 361 -10.53 -9.46 8.30
N LYS A 362 -11.21 -8.31 8.29
CA LYS A 362 -11.95 -7.85 9.47
C LYS A 362 -13.07 -8.84 9.79
N PRO A 363 -13.06 -9.48 10.97
CA PRO A 363 -14.14 -10.39 11.34
C PRO A 363 -15.44 -9.60 11.52
N GLY A 364 -16.55 -10.17 11.05
CA GLY A 364 -17.86 -9.61 11.34
C GLY A 364 -18.20 -9.69 12.83
N ALA A 365 -19.03 -8.77 13.31
CA ALA A 365 -19.54 -8.82 14.67
C ALA A 365 -20.56 -9.96 14.78
N GLY A 366 -20.36 -10.86 15.75
CA GLY A 366 -21.34 -11.93 16.00
C GLY A 366 -22.68 -11.36 16.44
N ALA A 367 -23.75 -11.73 15.75
CA ALA A 367 -25.11 -11.24 15.99
C ALA A 367 -26.03 -12.41 16.39
N PRO A 368 -25.87 -12.96 17.61
CA PRO A 368 -26.62 -14.14 18.03
C PRO A 368 -28.13 -13.89 18.06
N LYS A 369 -28.90 -14.84 17.52
CA LYS A 369 -30.36 -14.83 17.55
C LYS A 369 -30.90 -15.40 18.86
N ARG A 370 -32.19 -15.16 19.15
CA ARG A 370 -32.86 -15.73 20.34
C ARG A 370 -32.77 -17.25 20.44
N LYS A 371 -32.75 -17.96 19.31
CA LYS A 371 -32.56 -19.42 19.28
C LYS A 371 -31.13 -19.87 19.64
N ASP A 372 -30.14 -18.99 19.48
CA ASP A 372 -28.74 -19.26 19.80
C ASP A 372 -28.47 -19.19 21.30
N VAL A 373 -29.30 -18.47 22.06
CA VAL A 373 -29.24 -18.42 23.53
C VAL A 373 -29.32 -19.83 24.12
N LYS A 374 -30.13 -20.72 23.53
CA LYS A 374 -30.22 -22.12 23.97
C LYS A 374 -28.88 -22.85 23.81
N PHE A 375 -28.21 -22.67 22.68
CA PHE A 375 -26.89 -23.25 22.42
C PHE A 375 -25.83 -22.66 23.37
N LEU A 376 -25.83 -21.34 23.56
CA LEU A 376 -24.90 -20.65 24.47
C LEU A 376 -25.06 -21.16 25.91
N ASN A 377 -26.29 -21.22 26.42
CA ASN A 377 -26.58 -21.75 27.74
C ASN A 377 -26.15 -23.21 27.86
N GLN A 378 -26.38 -24.03 26.82
CA GLN A 378 -25.94 -25.43 26.84
C GLN A 378 -24.41 -25.57 26.95
N ILE A 379 -23.63 -24.75 26.22
CA ILE A 379 -22.17 -24.74 26.33
C ILE A 379 -21.72 -24.30 27.73
N ILE A 380 -22.30 -23.20 28.26
CA ILE A 380 -21.95 -22.68 29.59
C ILE A 380 -22.31 -23.69 30.67
N GLU A 381 -23.48 -24.31 30.61
CA GLU A 381 -23.90 -25.32 31.58
C GLU A 381 -23.01 -26.57 31.53
N GLU A 382 -22.69 -27.11 30.35
CA GLU A 382 -21.87 -28.32 30.26
C GLU A 382 -20.42 -28.07 30.69
N THR A 383 -19.85 -26.90 30.36
CA THR A 383 -18.51 -26.50 30.84
C THR A 383 -18.49 -26.30 32.36
N GLN A 384 -19.57 -25.80 32.97
CA GLN A 384 -19.66 -25.69 34.43
C GLN A 384 -19.86 -27.04 35.14
N LYS A 385 -20.57 -27.99 34.52
CA LYS A 385 -20.82 -29.34 35.08
C LYS A 385 -19.56 -30.21 35.01
N VAL A 386 -18.85 -30.18 33.89
CA VAL A 386 -17.64 -30.96 33.65
C VAL A 386 -16.44 -30.09 33.97
N ARG A 387 -16.16 -29.88 35.26
CA ARG A 387 -14.91 -29.22 35.71
C ARG A 387 -13.74 -30.17 35.50
N ASP A 388 -13.26 -30.26 34.27
CA ASP A 388 -12.02 -30.92 33.92
C ASP A 388 -10.98 -29.85 33.55
N PRO A 389 -9.88 -29.72 34.32
CA PRO A 389 -8.84 -28.72 34.06
C PRO A 389 -8.29 -28.77 32.63
N ILE A 390 -8.36 -29.91 31.96
CA ILE A 390 -7.83 -30.10 30.60
C ILE A 390 -8.79 -29.51 29.57
N ILE A 391 -10.10 -29.60 29.79
CA ILE A 391 -11.09 -28.92 28.94
C ILE A 391 -10.97 -27.41 29.10
N ASP A 392 -10.81 -26.91 30.33
CA ASP A 392 -10.62 -25.48 30.59
C ASP A 392 -9.34 -24.94 29.95
N THR A 393 -8.25 -25.71 30.06
CA THR A 393 -6.96 -25.41 29.42
C THR A 393 -7.10 -25.38 27.90
N ALA A 394 -7.81 -26.35 27.32
CA ALA A 394 -8.05 -26.43 25.88
C ALA A 394 -8.87 -25.23 25.36
N VAL A 395 -9.93 -24.83 26.07
CA VAL A 395 -10.71 -23.63 25.74
C VAL A 395 -9.86 -22.37 25.86
N SER A 396 -9.01 -22.28 26.88
CA SER A 396 -8.11 -21.14 27.09
C SER A 396 -7.11 -20.99 25.95
N TRP A 397 -6.48 -22.09 25.51
CA TRP A 397 -5.59 -22.08 24.34
C TRP A 397 -6.31 -21.67 23.05
N TYR A 398 -7.54 -22.12 22.83
CA TYR A 398 -8.33 -21.68 21.69
C TYR A 398 -8.60 -20.16 21.74
N GLN A 399 -8.90 -19.61 22.92
CA GLN A 399 -9.08 -18.17 23.10
C GLN A 399 -7.78 -17.39 22.88
N LEU A 400 -6.64 -17.89 23.37
CA LEU A 400 -5.33 -17.29 23.09
C LEU A 400 -5.04 -17.25 21.58
N GLY A 401 -5.46 -18.27 20.83
CA GLY A 401 -5.36 -18.29 19.38
C GLY A 401 -6.20 -17.21 18.68
N ILE A 402 -7.35 -16.83 19.25
CA ILE A 402 -8.17 -15.70 18.75
C ILE A 402 -7.53 -14.36 19.08
N LEU A 403 -6.93 -14.24 20.27
CA LEU A 403 -6.41 -12.98 20.79
C LEU A 403 -5.03 -12.62 20.22
N THR A 404 -4.25 -13.60 19.78
CA THR A 404 -2.91 -13.34 19.24
C THR A 404 -2.98 -12.82 17.80
N GLN A 405 -2.23 -11.76 17.54
CA GLN A 405 -2.10 -11.17 16.19
C GLN A 405 -1.08 -11.89 15.33
N ASN A 406 -0.18 -12.68 15.94
CA ASN A 406 0.81 -13.45 15.21
C ASN A 406 0.19 -14.75 14.70
N PRO A 407 0.13 -14.98 13.38
CA PRO A 407 -0.56 -16.14 12.83
C PRO A 407 0.10 -17.49 13.11
N LEU A 408 1.43 -17.50 13.26
CA LEU A 408 2.16 -18.70 13.66
C LEU A 408 1.80 -19.09 15.10
N ASN A 409 1.72 -18.09 15.99
CA ASN A 409 1.28 -18.31 17.36
C ASN A 409 -0.18 -18.75 17.42
N ALA A 410 -1.06 -18.13 16.63
CA ALA A 410 -2.47 -18.51 16.54
C ALA A 410 -2.61 -19.98 16.12
N PHE A 411 -1.87 -20.37 15.08
CA PHE A 411 -1.84 -21.74 14.57
C PHE A 411 -1.41 -22.73 15.65
N LEU A 412 -0.32 -22.44 16.39
CA LEU A 412 0.14 -23.28 17.50
C LEU A 412 -0.89 -23.33 18.63
N CYS A 413 -1.49 -22.20 19.01
CA CYS A 413 -2.50 -22.14 20.05
C CYS A 413 -3.70 -23.04 19.73
N TYR A 414 -4.21 -22.99 18.49
CA TYR A 414 -5.27 -23.89 18.05
C TYR A 414 -4.85 -25.37 18.07
N HIS A 415 -3.59 -25.66 17.73
CA HIS A 415 -3.09 -27.03 17.78
C HIS A 415 -2.98 -27.54 19.22
N ILE A 416 -2.42 -26.73 20.12
CA ILE A 416 -2.28 -27.05 21.55
C ILE A 416 -3.66 -27.23 22.19
N ALA A 417 -4.65 -26.43 21.78
CA ALA A 417 -6.03 -26.53 22.26
C ALA A 417 -6.63 -27.92 22.03
N ILE A 418 -6.25 -28.64 20.96
CA ILE A 418 -6.73 -30.00 20.73
C ILE A 418 -5.78 -31.08 21.24
N GLU A 419 -4.47 -30.86 21.20
CA GLU A 419 -3.45 -31.89 21.42
C GLU A 419 -3.56 -32.53 22.82
N GLY A 420 -3.56 -31.72 23.88
CA GLY A 420 -3.64 -32.22 25.25
C GLY A 420 -4.97 -32.90 25.57
N LEU A 421 -6.06 -32.35 25.04
CA LEU A 421 -7.40 -32.92 25.21
C LEU A 421 -7.56 -34.25 24.46
N ALA A 422 -7.04 -34.34 23.24
CA ALA A 422 -7.08 -35.53 22.40
C ALA A 422 -6.32 -36.70 23.03
N MET A 423 -5.16 -36.44 23.65
CA MET A 423 -4.39 -37.46 24.38
C MET A 423 -5.22 -38.13 25.47
N LYS A 424 -5.84 -37.32 26.34
CA LYS A 424 -6.66 -37.78 27.47
C LYS A 424 -7.91 -38.51 27.01
N LEU A 425 -8.54 -37.99 25.96
CA LEU A 425 -9.69 -38.62 25.33
C LEU A 425 -9.34 -40.00 24.76
N ALA A 426 -8.26 -40.12 23.98
CA ALA A 426 -7.82 -41.36 23.35
C ALA A 426 -7.39 -42.44 24.35
N ASN A 427 -6.91 -42.02 25.54
CA ASN A 427 -6.54 -42.88 26.66
C ASN A 427 -7.73 -43.27 27.54
N GLY A 428 -8.96 -42.82 27.25
CA GLY A 428 -10.11 -43.16 28.08
C GLY A 428 -10.12 -42.47 29.45
N GLU A 429 -9.35 -41.38 29.63
CA GLU A 429 -9.18 -40.70 30.93
C GLU A 429 -10.29 -39.68 31.22
N LEU A 430 -11.10 -39.33 30.21
CA LEU A 430 -12.25 -38.43 30.36
C LEU A 430 -13.57 -39.22 30.36
N GLU A 431 -14.59 -38.76 31.08
CA GLU A 431 -15.91 -39.41 31.08
C GLU A 431 -16.52 -39.49 29.66
N VAL A 432 -16.35 -38.44 28.88
CA VAL A 432 -16.79 -38.37 27.48
C VAL A 432 -16.07 -39.36 26.56
N SER A 433 -14.91 -39.92 26.96
CA SER A 433 -14.17 -40.91 26.18
C SER A 433 -15.01 -42.15 25.88
N LYS A 434 -15.93 -42.52 26.79
CA LYS A 434 -16.85 -43.67 26.64
C LYS A 434 -17.78 -43.50 25.44
N ILE A 435 -18.19 -42.26 25.15
CA ILE A 435 -19.09 -41.91 24.05
C ILE A 435 -18.42 -42.19 22.70
N TYR A 436 -17.13 -41.90 22.61
CA TYR A 436 -16.33 -42.17 21.41
C TYR A 436 -15.70 -43.58 21.40
N GLY A 437 -16.12 -44.46 22.32
CA GLY A 437 -15.65 -45.85 22.39
C GLY A 437 -14.20 -46.02 22.86
N PHE A 438 -13.59 -44.99 23.44
CA PHE A 438 -12.24 -45.09 23.98
C PHE A 438 -12.24 -45.71 25.38
N LYS A 439 -11.27 -46.59 25.62
CA LYS A 439 -11.05 -47.27 26.90
C LYS A 439 -9.59 -47.08 27.34
N PRO A 440 -9.33 -47.02 28.66
CA PRO A 440 -7.98 -47.11 29.19
C PRO A 440 -7.24 -48.32 28.64
N GLU A 441 -6.07 -48.08 28.08
CA GLU A 441 -5.20 -49.14 27.57
C GLU A 441 -4.51 -49.81 28.75
N ASP A 442 -4.70 -51.11 28.93
CA ASP A 442 -3.93 -51.87 29.92
C ASP A 442 -2.48 -52.10 29.45
N LYS A 443 -1.63 -52.57 30.36
CA LYS A 443 -0.20 -52.78 30.09
C LYS A 443 0.03 -53.82 28.97
N ASP A 444 -0.84 -54.81 28.83
CA ASP A 444 -0.71 -55.88 27.84
C ASP A 444 -1.13 -55.42 26.44
N LEU A 445 -2.23 -54.66 26.34
CA LEU A 445 -2.67 -53.99 25.12
C LEU A 445 -1.62 -52.99 24.62
N LYS A 446 -1.04 -52.19 25.51
CA LYS A 446 0.06 -51.27 25.17
C LYS A 446 1.27 -52.02 24.63
N ASN A 447 1.69 -53.11 25.27
CA ASN A 447 2.81 -53.94 24.80
C ASN A 447 2.51 -54.62 23.45
N LYS A 448 1.27 -55.08 23.22
CA LYS A 448 0.84 -55.61 21.92
C LYS A 448 0.85 -54.55 20.84
N ARG A 449 0.35 -53.34 21.11
CA ARG A 449 0.40 -52.20 20.18
C ARG A 449 1.84 -51.86 19.81
N LEU A 450 2.71 -51.71 20.82
CA LEU A 450 4.14 -51.43 20.61
C LEU A 450 4.82 -52.51 19.78
N SER A 451 4.57 -53.78 20.09
CA SER A 451 5.14 -54.92 19.34
C SER A 451 4.66 -54.93 17.89
N LYS A 452 3.38 -54.61 17.66
CA LYS A 452 2.81 -54.50 16.32
C LYS A 452 3.44 -53.35 15.54
N CYS A 453 3.53 -52.16 16.14
CA CYS A 453 4.18 -51.00 15.53
C CYS A 453 5.65 -51.30 15.20
N PHE A 454 6.41 -51.86 16.14
CA PHE A 454 7.78 -52.30 15.90
C PHE A 454 7.88 -53.22 14.69
N LYS A 455 7.01 -54.24 14.61
CA LYS A 455 7.02 -55.20 13.52
C LYS A 455 6.69 -54.56 12.17
N GLU A 456 5.65 -53.73 12.10
CA GLU A 456 5.26 -53.04 10.86
C GLU A 456 6.38 -52.16 10.30
N TYR A 457 7.04 -51.37 11.16
CA TYR A 457 8.13 -50.49 10.72
C TYR A 457 9.45 -51.23 10.50
N TYR A 458 9.70 -52.31 11.24
CA TYR A 458 10.82 -53.23 10.98
C TYR A 458 10.72 -53.83 9.58
N ASP A 459 9.56 -54.42 9.26
CA ASP A 459 9.34 -55.05 7.96
C ASP A 459 9.45 -54.03 6.80
N LYS A 460 9.10 -52.76 7.05
CA LYS A 460 9.09 -51.70 6.03
C LYS A 460 10.43 -51.01 5.80
N TYR A 461 11.22 -50.80 6.85
CA TYR A 461 12.38 -49.90 6.78
C TYR A 461 13.71 -50.53 7.24
N TYR A 462 13.70 -51.68 7.92
CA TYR A 462 14.92 -52.24 8.50
C TYR A 462 16.03 -52.48 7.47
N SER A 463 15.67 -52.96 6.28
CA SER A 463 16.61 -53.27 5.19
C SER A 463 16.98 -52.07 4.32
N THR A 464 16.28 -50.95 4.42
CA THR A 464 16.41 -49.81 3.50
C THR A 464 16.83 -48.51 4.16
N ASP A 465 16.33 -48.22 5.38
CA ASP A 465 16.54 -46.95 6.08
C ASP A 465 16.33 -47.14 7.60
N LEU A 466 17.40 -47.58 8.27
CA LEU A 466 17.38 -47.89 9.70
C LEU A 466 17.11 -46.64 10.56
N GLU A 467 17.64 -45.48 10.16
CA GLU A 467 17.46 -44.24 10.92
C GLU A 467 15.99 -43.81 10.91
N LYS A 468 15.35 -43.86 9.74
CA LYS A 468 13.91 -43.59 9.61
C LYS A 468 13.07 -44.60 10.38
N MET A 469 13.45 -45.88 10.36
CA MET A 469 12.79 -46.91 11.15
C MET A 469 12.75 -46.55 12.65
N VAL A 470 13.90 -46.21 13.23
CA VAL A 470 14.00 -45.89 14.66
C VAL A 470 13.21 -44.64 15.01
N LYS A 471 13.31 -43.58 14.19
CA LYS A 471 12.55 -42.33 14.38
C LYS A 471 11.05 -42.58 14.37
N GLU A 472 10.53 -43.27 13.36
CA GLU A 472 9.10 -43.54 13.23
C GLU A 472 8.58 -44.42 14.36
N ILE A 473 9.29 -45.48 14.76
CA ILE A 473 8.91 -46.32 15.90
C ILE A 473 8.85 -45.52 17.20
N TYR A 474 9.82 -44.62 17.41
CA TYR A 474 9.83 -43.75 18.58
C TYR A 474 8.62 -42.81 18.59
N PHE A 475 8.32 -42.12 17.49
CA PHE A 475 7.23 -41.14 17.44
C PHE A 475 5.83 -41.77 17.36
N GLU A 476 5.64 -42.83 16.58
CA GLU A 476 4.34 -43.47 16.34
C GLU A 476 4.04 -44.55 17.40
N GLY A 477 5.07 -45.24 17.89
CA GLY A 477 4.96 -46.29 18.89
C GLY A 477 5.09 -45.77 20.33
N VAL A 478 6.25 -45.21 20.65
CA VAL A 478 6.69 -44.95 22.04
C VAL A 478 6.11 -43.64 22.60
N VAL A 479 6.28 -42.52 21.90
CA VAL A 479 5.72 -41.20 22.29
C VAL A 479 4.22 -41.15 21.94
N SER A 480 3.83 -41.71 20.80
CA SER A 480 2.45 -41.92 20.34
C SER A 480 1.55 -40.68 20.28
N LEU A 481 2.11 -39.46 20.38
CA LEU A 481 1.34 -38.21 20.34
C LEU A 481 0.46 -38.13 19.08
N LYS A 482 1.07 -38.34 17.92
CA LYS A 482 0.39 -38.36 16.62
C LYS A 482 -0.67 -39.46 16.56
N PHE A 483 -0.35 -40.65 17.07
CA PHE A 483 -1.26 -41.79 17.12
C PHE A 483 -2.51 -41.48 17.95
N HIS A 484 -2.34 -40.97 19.17
CA HIS A 484 -3.45 -40.62 20.06
C HIS A 484 -4.27 -39.44 19.52
N LEU A 485 -3.60 -38.42 18.99
CA LEU A 485 -4.27 -37.29 18.35
C LEU A 485 -5.13 -37.74 17.17
N LYS A 486 -4.56 -38.58 16.29
CA LYS A 486 -5.28 -39.16 15.15
C LYS A 486 -6.46 -40.01 15.61
N LYS A 487 -6.23 -40.92 16.56
CA LYS A 487 -7.28 -41.78 17.15
C LYS A 487 -8.43 -40.95 17.73
N ALA A 488 -8.12 -39.89 18.48
CA ALA A 488 -9.11 -39.00 19.06
C ALA A 488 -9.91 -38.25 17.99
N LEU A 489 -9.22 -37.66 17.00
CA LEU A 489 -9.85 -36.94 15.89
C LEU A 489 -10.77 -37.85 15.08
N GLU A 490 -10.31 -39.06 14.73
CA GLU A 490 -11.11 -40.06 14.01
C GLU A 490 -12.32 -40.51 14.84
N GLY A 491 -12.18 -40.69 16.16
CA GLY A 491 -13.32 -41.03 17.01
C GLY A 491 -14.34 -39.90 17.17
N VAL A 492 -13.90 -38.64 17.20
CA VAL A 492 -14.78 -37.47 17.37
C VAL A 492 -15.47 -37.07 16.06
N PHE A 493 -14.74 -37.08 14.95
CA PHE A 493 -15.27 -36.63 13.65
C PHE A 493 -15.75 -37.77 12.75
N GLY A 494 -15.21 -38.97 12.90
CA GLY A 494 -15.28 -40.05 11.93
C GLY A 494 -13.99 -40.13 11.09
N ASP A 495 -13.58 -41.34 10.75
CA ASP A 495 -12.37 -41.66 9.98
C ASP A 495 -12.36 -41.09 8.56
N GLN A 496 -13.54 -40.99 7.94
CA GLN A 496 -13.72 -40.43 6.59
C GLN A 496 -13.96 -38.91 6.58
N HIS A 497 -13.92 -38.23 7.73
CA HIS A 497 -14.19 -36.80 7.78
C HIS A 497 -13.08 -36.00 7.06
N PRO A 498 -13.39 -34.96 6.26
CA PRO A 498 -12.39 -34.18 5.51
C PRO A 498 -11.27 -33.61 6.38
N PHE A 499 -11.58 -33.26 7.64
CA PHE A 499 -10.59 -32.80 8.62
C PHE A 499 -9.48 -33.81 8.88
N ILE A 500 -9.74 -35.11 8.86
CA ILE A 500 -8.70 -36.13 9.09
C ILE A 500 -7.66 -36.09 7.99
N LYS A 501 -8.11 -35.94 6.73
CA LYS A 501 -7.24 -35.82 5.57
C LYS A 501 -6.40 -34.54 5.65
N GLU A 502 -7.04 -33.39 5.87
CA GLU A 502 -6.32 -32.11 5.97
C GLU A 502 -5.32 -32.08 7.13
N TYR A 503 -5.62 -32.78 8.22
CA TYR A 503 -4.76 -32.77 9.39
C TYR A 503 -3.48 -33.59 9.20
N PHE A 504 -3.56 -34.76 8.55
CA PHE A 504 -2.47 -35.74 8.55
C PHE A 504 -1.92 -36.13 7.16
N GLN A 505 -2.61 -35.84 6.07
CA GLN A 505 -2.20 -36.31 4.74
C GLN A 505 -1.45 -35.24 3.94
N GLY A 506 -0.25 -35.59 3.46
CA GLY A 506 0.57 -34.72 2.63
C GLY A 506 1.66 -33.97 3.42
N LYS A 507 2.63 -33.43 2.67
CA LYS A 507 3.77 -32.67 3.23
C LYS A 507 3.34 -31.32 3.81
N GLU A 508 2.24 -30.76 3.32
CA GLU A 508 1.67 -29.49 3.81
C GLU A 508 0.45 -29.73 4.72
N SER A 509 0.34 -30.92 5.30
CA SER A 509 -0.68 -31.21 6.31
C SER A 509 -0.46 -30.37 7.57
N ILE A 510 -1.54 -30.11 8.30
CA ILE A 510 -1.48 -29.33 9.55
C ILE A 510 -0.46 -29.93 10.52
N TRP A 511 -0.41 -31.26 10.63
CA TRP A 511 0.55 -31.96 11.48
C TRP A 511 2.00 -31.70 11.06
N SER A 512 2.31 -31.74 9.76
CA SER A 512 3.67 -31.46 9.26
C SER A 512 4.06 -30.02 9.58
N LEU A 513 3.18 -29.07 9.26
CA LEU A 513 3.42 -27.65 9.51
C LEU A 513 3.64 -27.36 11.00
N ARG A 514 2.87 -27.98 11.90
CA ARG A 514 3.10 -27.85 13.35
C ARG A 514 4.45 -28.43 13.76
N GLY A 515 4.84 -29.59 13.23
CA GLY A 515 6.13 -30.20 13.54
C GLY A 515 7.29 -29.27 13.17
N GLU A 516 7.29 -28.79 11.94
CA GLU A 516 8.35 -27.92 11.42
C GLU A 516 8.37 -26.56 12.16
N LEU A 517 7.20 -25.99 12.47
CA LEU A 517 7.09 -24.76 13.26
C LEU A 517 7.60 -24.93 14.70
N ALA A 518 7.23 -26.02 15.38
CA ALA A 518 7.66 -26.29 16.76
C ALA A 518 9.17 -26.56 16.87
N HIS A 519 9.83 -27.00 15.80
CA HIS A 519 11.27 -27.24 15.75
C HIS A 519 12.07 -26.05 15.20
N GLY A 520 11.42 -24.88 15.02
CA GLY A 520 12.10 -23.65 14.62
C GLY A 520 12.46 -23.60 13.13
N GLU A 521 11.91 -24.49 12.30
CA GLU A 521 12.13 -24.42 10.85
C GLU A 521 11.34 -23.29 10.19
N TYR A 522 10.36 -22.71 10.90
CA TYR A 522 9.52 -21.60 10.46
C TYR A 522 9.79 -20.39 11.33
N SER A 523 9.92 -19.24 10.68
CA SER A 523 10.03 -17.95 11.34
C SER A 523 9.30 -16.91 10.50
N ASN A 524 8.94 -15.80 11.12
CA ASN A 524 8.41 -14.63 10.42
C ASN A 524 9.41 -14.02 9.42
N TRP A 525 10.68 -14.46 9.41
CA TRP A 525 11.69 -13.99 8.46
C TRP A 525 11.62 -14.72 7.12
N HIS A 526 10.95 -15.88 7.07
CA HIS A 526 10.82 -16.72 5.89
C HIS A 526 9.40 -16.64 5.33
N ASP A 527 9.23 -15.75 4.38
CA ASP A 527 7.92 -15.36 3.86
C ASP A 527 7.10 -16.52 3.26
N ASP A 528 7.71 -17.31 2.38
CA ASP A 528 7.02 -18.44 1.75
C ASP A 528 6.53 -19.47 2.79
N LYS A 529 7.33 -19.69 3.84
CA LYS A 529 7.00 -20.59 4.97
C LYS A 529 5.86 -20.02 5.83
N TYR A 530 5.92 -18.73 6.15
CA TYR A 530 4.83 -18.02 6.84
C TYR A 530 3.50 -18.19 6.09
N MET A 531 3.51 -18.03 4.76
CA MET A 531 2.32 -18.14 3.93
C MET A 531 1.72 -19.55 3.89
N MET A 532 2.52 -20.60 4.06
CA MET A 532 2.00 -21.98 4.17
C MET A 532 1.14 -22.16 5.43
N VAL A 533 1.59 -21.61 6.57
CA VAL A 533 0.85 -21.66 7.84
C VAL A 533 -0.39 -20.76 7.77
N TRP A 534 -0.26 -19.54 7.26
CA TRP A 534 -1.36 -18.59 7.08
C TRP A 534 -2.55 -19.22 6.33
N LYS A 535 -2.28 -19.88 5.20
CA LYS A 535 -3.31 -20.55 4.38
C LYS A 535 -4.09 -21.66 5.10
N LYS A 536 -3.51 -22.27 6.13
CA LYS A 536 -4.14 -23.34 6.92
C LYS A 536 -4.74 -22.84 8.23
N LEU A 537 -4.54 -21.58 8.59
CA LEU A 537 -4.95 -21.03 9.89
C LEU A 537 -6.46 -21.13 10.13
N ALA A 538 -7.27 -20.69 9.17
CA ALA A 538 -8.73 -20.76 9.28
C ALA A 538 -9.24 -22.21 9.43
N THR A 539 -8.67 -23.13 8.64
CA THR A 539 -8.98 -24.56 8.76
C THR A 539 -8.59 -25.12 10.13
N MET A 540 -7.43 -24.74 10.65
CA MET A 540 -6.98 -25.16 11.99
C MET A 540 -7.90 -24.62 13.10
N GLN A 541 -8.32 -23.36 13.00
CA GLN A 541 -9.30 -22.75 13.90
C GLN A 541 -10.63 -23.52 13.87
N ASP A 542 -11.15 -23.82 12.68
CA ASP A 542 -12.40 -24.56 12.50
C ASP A 542 -12.34 -25.98 13.08
N ILE A 543 -11.23 -26.69 12.84
CA ILE A 543 -10.98 -28.02 13.42
C ILE A 543 -10.97 -27.93 14.94
N SER A 544 -10.20 -26.99 15.49
CA SER A 544 -10.10 -26.81 16.94
C SER A 544 -11.45 -26.49 17.56
N LYS A 545 -12.19 -25.52 17.02
CA LYS A 545 -13.50 -25.14 17.55
C LYS A 545 -14.48 -26.30 17.51
N SER A 546 -14.54 -27.01 16.37
CA SER A 546 -15.45 -28.13 16.16
C SER A 546 -15.14 -29.31 17.08
N PHE A 547 -13.85 -29.62 17.27
CA PHE A 547 -13.41 -30.68 18.18
C PHE A 547 -13.82 -30.37 19.62
N LEU A 548 -13.49 -29.17 20.11
CA LEU A 548 -13.86 -28.73 21.46
C LEU A 548 -15.37 -28.73 21.68
N THR A 549 -16.14 -28.20 20.74
CA THR A 549 -17.61 -28.19 20.85
C THR A 549 -18.19 -29.60 20.93
N ARG A 550 -17.71 -30.54 20.11
CA ARG A 550 -18.17 -31.95 20.16
C ARG A 550 -17.83 -32.61 21.48
N VAL A 551 -16.63 -32.40 22.00
CA VAL A 551 -16.19 -32.97 23.29
C VAL A 551 -16.99 -32.39 24.46
N ILE A 552 -17.14 -31.06 24.53
CA ILE A 552 -17.90 -30.38 25.60
C ILE A 552 -19.37 -30.82 25.58
N LEU A 553 -19.99 -30.86 24.40
CA LEU A 553 -21.40 -31.19 24.25
C LEU A 553 -21.67 -32.69 24.08
N LYS A 554 -20.64 -33.54 24.17
CA LYS A 554 -20.78 -35.01 24.13
C LYS A 554 -21.51 -35.50 22.87
N VAL A 555 -21.12 -34.97 21.71
CA VAL A 555 -21.78 -35.23 20.42
C VAL A 555 -21.13 -36.43 19.72
N ASP A 556 -21.91 -37.48 19.45
CA ASP A 556 -21.43 -38.67 18.72
C ASP A 556 -20.82 -38.34 17.35
N SER A 557 -19.91 -39.22 16.89
CA SER A 557 -19.43 -39.21 15.52
C SER A 557 -20.58 -39.38 14.52
N GLY A 558 -20.55 -38.61 13.44
CA GLY A 558 -21.62 -38.59 12.42
C GLY A 558 -22.86 -37.75 12.77
N LYS A 559 -23.02 -37.27 14.02
CA LYS A 559 -24.05 -36.27 14.34
C LYS A 559 -23.53 -34.85 14.10
N ASN A 560 -24.43 -33.96 13.67
CA ASN A 560 -24.13 -32.54 13.62
C ASN A 560 -24.19 -31.97 15.06
N PRO A 561 -23.13 -31.31 15.54
CA PRO A 561 -23.19 -30.65 16.83
C PRO A 561 -24.22 -29.52 16.76
N PRO A 562 -24.94 -29.24 17.85
CA PRO A 562 -25.71 -28.01 17.92
C PRO A 562 -24.74 -26.84 17.77
N GLY A 563 -25.21 -25.78 17.14
CA GLY A 563 -24.42 -24.59 16.89
C GLY A 563 -25.32 -23.37 16.89
N TRP A 564 -24.72 -22.22 17.13
CA TRP A 564 -25.40 -20.95 16.85
C TRP A 564 -25.53 -20.73 15.34
N THR A 565 -26.38 -19.78 14.95
CA THR A 565 -26.68 -19.43 13.56
C THR A 565 -25.50 -19.00 12.72
N ARG A 566 -24.40 -18.56 13.34
CA ARG A 566 -23.27 -17.91 12.66
C ARG A 566 -23.71 -16.67 11.88
N GLU A 567 -24.72 -15.98 12.37
CA GLU A 567 -25.07 -14.67 11.83
C GLU A 567 -24.09 -13.63 12.32
N HIS A 568 -23.54 -12.91 11.35
CA HIS A 568 -22.59 -11.84 11.57
C HIS A 568 -23.13 -10.58 10.91
N THR A 569 -22.92 -9.45 11.55
CA THR A 569 -23.11 -8.13 10.94
C THR A 569 -21.75 -7.57 10.60
N PHE A 570 -21.67 -6.95 9.43
CA PHE A 570 -20.47 -6.26 8.98
C PHE A 570 -20.83 -4.81 8.70
N SER A 571 -20.09 -3.88 9.30
CA SER A 571 -20.23 -2.46 9.04
C SER A 571 -18.95 -1.98 8.39
N ILE A 572 -19.08 -1.26 7.28
CA ILE A 572 -17.97 -0.74 6.49
C ILE A 572 -18.02 0.78 6.60
N GLY A 573 -17.01 1.37 7.25
CA GLY A 573 -16.79 2.82 7.20
C GLY A 573 -16.14 3.20 5.88
N MET A 574 -16.80 4.01 5.06
CA MET A 574 -16.24 4.49 3.78
C MET A 574 -15.10 5.51 4.00
N ASP A 575 -14.96 6.00 5.22
CA ASP A 575 -13.93 6.91 5.70
C ASP A 575 -12.68 6.20 6.26
N ASP A 576 -12.64 4.87 6.20
CA ASP A 576 -11.46 4.06 6.51
C ASP A 576 -10.82 3.59 5.18
N PRO A 577 -9.59 4.01 4.84
CA PRO A 577 -8.94 3.62 3.58
C PRO A 577 -8.69 2.11 3.47
N ARG A 578 -8.72 1.36 4.59
CA ARG A 578 -8.69 -0.12 4.60
C ARG A 578 -9.98 -0.75 4.12
N SER A 579 -11.07 0.01 4.16
CA SER A 579 -12.40 -0.38 3.73
C SER A 579 -12.70 0.09 2.31
N THR A 580 -12.11 1.23 1.91
CA THR A 580 -12.25 1.83 0.58
C THR A 580 -10.89 1.86 -0.10
N LEU A 581 -10.53 0.79 -0.82
CA LEU A 581 -9.20 0.65 -1.42
C LEU A 581 -8.93 1.68 -2.54
N ALA A 582 -9.91 1.90 -3.42
CA ALA A 582 -9.79 2.80 -4.57
C ALA A 582 -11.11 3.53 -4.87
N VAL A 583 -11.00 4.76 -5.39
CA VAL A 583 -12.12 5.62 -5.81
C VAL A 583 -11.76 6.43 -7.04
N SER A 584 -12.77 6.90 -7.77
CA SER A 584 -12.58 7.80 -8.93
C SER A 584 -12.34 9.26 -8.52
N SER A 585 -12.92 9.70 -7.39
CA SER A 585 -12.69 11.00 -6.79
C SER A 585 -12.81 10.90 -5.26
N LEU A 586 -12.06 11.72 -4.51
CA LEU A 586 -12.21 11.82 -3.06
C LEU A 586 -13.51 12.55 -2.64
N ASP A 587 -14.11 13.33 -3.55
CA ASP A 587 -15.32 14.12 -3.25
C ASP A 587 -16.55 13.25 -2.97
N VAL A 588 -16.50 11.97 -3.32
CA VAL A 588 -17.57 10.99 -3.06
C VAL A 588 -17.56 10.50 -1.60
N LEU A 589 -16.49 10.77 -0.84
CA LEU A 589 -16.30 10.26 0.51
C LEU A 589 -16.74 11.29 1.57
N PRO A 590 -17.38 10.84 2.66
CA PRO A 590 -17.98 11.74 3.64
C PRO A 590 -16.97 12.48 4.54
N ARG A 591 -15.73 11.98 4.65
CA ARG A 591 -14.63 12.62 5.41
C ARG A 591 -13.45 12.90 4.47
N GLN A 592 -12.73 13.98 4.75
CA GLN A 592 -11.53 14.39 4.01
C GLN A 592 -10.24 14.39 4.85
N ASP A 593 -10.32 14.00 6.12
CA ASP A 593 -9.13 13.80 6.97
C ASP A 593 -8.58 12.39 6.76
N TRP A 594 -7.41 12.33 6.12
CA TRP A 594 -6.69 11.09 5.79
C TRP A 594 -5.48 10.84 6.68
N SER A 595 -5.38 11.57 7.80
CA SER A 595 -4.30 11.39 8.77
C SER A 595 -4.30 9.95 9.30
N ILE A 596 -3.13 9.32 9.30
CA ILE A 596 -2.96 7.95 9.79
C ILE A 596 -3.37 7.88 11.27
N ARG A 597 -4.17 6.86 11.61
CA ARG A 597 -4.73 6.68 12.95
C ARG A 597 -4.19 5.43 13.63
N PRO A 598 -4.03 5.43 14.97
CA PRO A 598 -3.55 4.27 15.71
C PRO A 598 -4.39 3.00 15.47
N GLU A 599 -5.71 3.12 15.42
CA GLU A 599 -6.64 2.00 15.20
C GLU A 599 -6.54 1.36 13.80
N TRP A 600 -5.67 1.89 12.93
CA TRP A 600 -5.38 1.32 11.62
C TRP A 600 -4.33 0.21 11.65
N ILE A 601 -3.56 0.12 12.75
CA ILE A 601 -2.43 -0.81 12.93
C ILE A 601 -2.69 -1.82 14.06
N ASP A 602 -3.90 -1.83 14.62
CA ASP A 602 -4.31 -2.79 15.64
C ASP A 602 -4.59 -4.18 15.08
#